data_AF-A0A5P0JBS8-F1
#
_entry.id   AF-A0A5P0JBS8-F1
#
_cell.length_a   1.000
_cell.length_b   1.000
_cell.length_c   1.000
_cell.angle_alpha   90.00
_cell.angle_beta   90.00
_cell.angle_gamma   90.00
#
_symmetry.space_group_name_H-M   'P 1'
#
loop_
_entity.id
_entity.type
_entity.pdbx_description
1 polymer ?
#
loop_
_entity_poly.entity_id
_entity_poly.type
_entity_poly.pdbx_seq_one_letter_code
_entity_poly.pdbx_strand_id
1 'polypeptide(L)' 'MITHFRQAIEETLPWLSSFGADPTGGMTRLLYSPEWLETQQQFKKRMAASGLETRFDEVGNLYGRLN' A
#
# COMPACT_ATOMS: atom_id res chain seq x y z
N MET A 1 7.21 22.49 0.71
CA MET A 1 6.12 21.57 1.13
C MET A 1 5.35 20.97 -0.04
N ILE A 2 4.69 21.78 -0.89
CA ILE A 2 3.88 21.24 -2.02
C ILE A 2 4.70 20.37 -2.99
N THR A 3 5.91 20.79 -3.33
CA THR A 3 6.80 20.05 -4.24
C THR A 3 7.20 18.68 -3.68
N HIS A 4 7.47 18.60 -2.37
CA HIS A 4 7.81 17.34 -1.72
C HIS A 4 6.65 16.32 -1.76
N PHE A 5 5.44 16.74 -1.36
CA PHE A 5 4.30 15.83 -1.37
C PHE A 5 3.85 15.46 -2.79
N ARG A 6 3.94 16.39 -3.75
CA ARG A 6 3.71 16.07 -5.17
C ARG A 6 4.62 14.92 -5.62
N GLN A 7 5.93 15.06 -5.40
CA GLN A 7 6.90 14.06 -5.82
C GLN A 7 6.66 12.70 -5.12
N ALA A 8 6.39 12.73 -3.81
CA ALA A 8 6.10 11.51 -3.05
C ALA A 8 4.84 10.78 -3.55
N ILE A 9 3.80 11.54 -3.91
CA ILE A 9 2.56 11.00 -4.50
C ILE A 9 2.82 10.43 -5.90
N GLU A 10 3.52 11.19 -6.75
CA GLU A 10 3.87 10.76 -8.12
C GLU A 10 4.69 9.46 -8.13
N GLU A 11 5.51 9.23 -7.11
CA GLU A 11 6.26 7.98 -6.95
C GLU A 11 5.43 6.83 -6.36
N THR A 12 4.64 7.11 -5.31
CA THR A 12 3.98 6.06 -4.52
C THR A 12 2.66 5.61 -5.15
N LEU A 13 1.92 6.51 -5.80
CA LEU A 13 0.59 6.21 -6.34
C LEU A 13 0.64 5.18 -7.49
N PRO A 14 1.53 5.28 -8.50
CA PRO A 14 1.63 4.25 -9.54
C PRO A 14 2.09 2.91 -8.98
N TRP A 15 3.04 2.92 -8.04
CA TRP A 15 3.50 1.72 -7.35
C TRP A 15 2.36 1.00 -6.63
N LEU A 16 1.57 1.71 -5.81
CA LEU A 16 0.47 1.10 -5.06
C LEU A 16 -0.66 0.61 -5.98
N SER A 17 -0.92 1.34 -7.07
CA SER A 17 -1.98 1.00 -8.03
C SER A 17 -1.64 -0.21 -8.90
N SER A 18 -0.35 -0.58 -8.99
CA SER A 18 0.08 -1.76 -9.75
C SER A 18 -0.42 -3.09 -9.17
N PHE A 19 -0.67 -3.14 -7.85
CA PHE A 19 -1.16 -4.34 -7.18
C PHE A 19 -2.68 -4.48 -7.37
N GLY A 20 -3.12 -5.37 -8.25
CA GLY A 20 -4.53 -5.45 -8.66
C GLY A 20 -4.92 -4.47 -9.77
N ALA A 21 -3.93 -4.03 -10.56
CA ALA A 21 -4.21 -3.41 -11.84
C ALA A 21 -4.98 -4.38 -12.74
N ASP A 22 -6.11 -3.92 -13.29
CA ASP A 22 -6.96 -4.74 -14.14
C ASP A 22 -6.50 -4.63 -15.61
N PRO A 23 -6.31 -5.75 -16.34
CA PRO A 23 -5.93 -5.73 -17.76
C PRO A 23 -6.92 -4.97 -18.66
N THR A 24 -8.18 -4.85 -18.24
CA THR A 24 -9.23 -4.11 -18.95
C THR A 24 -9.24 -2.61 -18.63
N GLY A 25 -8.37 -2.18 -17.72
CA GLY A 25 -8.21 -0.80 -17.28
C GLY A 25 -8.78 -0.56 -15.89
N GLY A 26 -8.07 0.25 -15.10
CA GLY A 26 -8.43 0.56 -13.71
C GLY A 26 -7.80 -0.41 -12.70
N MET A 27 -8.49 -0.63 -11.58
CA MET A 27 -8.01 -1.46 -10.48
C MET A 27 -9.15 -2.31 -9.94
N THR A 28 -8.93 -3.62 -9.85
CA THR A 28 -9.85 -4.57 -9.23
C THR A 28 -9.12 -5.25 -8.07
N ARG A 29 -9.46 -4.82 -6.83
CA ARG A 29 -8.85 -5.33 -5.60
C ARG A 29 -9.94 -5.64 -4.58
N LEU A 30 -10.49 -6.85 -4.65
CA LEU A 30 -11.59 -7.30 -3.80
C LEU A 30 -11.08 -7.75 -2.42
N LEU A 31 -11.92 -7.66 -1.40
CA LEU A 31 -11.55 -8.08 -0.04
C LEU A 31 -11.09 -9.54 -0.02
N TYR A 32 -9.91 -9.79 0.57
CA TYR A 32 -9.24 -11.09 0.67
C TYR A 32 -8.87 -11.76 -0.66
N SER A 33 -8.89 -11.03 -1.77
CA SER A 33 -8.32 -11.53 -3.03
C SER A 33 -6.79 -11.64 -2.91
N PRO A 34 -6.13 -12.42 -3.80
CA PRO A 34 -4.67 -12.45 -3.88
C PRO A 34 -4.04 -11.06 -4.03
N GLU A 35 -4.67 -10.19 -4.82
CA GLU A 35 -4.24 -8.81 -5.08
C GLU A 35 -4.36 -7.94 -3.81
N TRP A 36 -5.42 -8.13 -3.04
CA TRP A 36 -5.57 -7.47 -1.73
C TRP A 36 -4.46 -7.91 -0.78
N LEU A 37 -4.20 -9.22 -0.67
CA LEU A 37 -3.16 -9.74 0.21
C LEU A 37 -1.78 -9.22 -0.19
N GLU A 38 -1.47 -9.24 -1.48
CA GLU A 38 -0.21 -8.70 -2.00
C GLU A 38 -0.06 -7.22 -1.67
N THR A 39 -1.09 -6.42 -1.94
CA THR A 39 -1.10 -4.98 -1.63
C THR A 39 -0.79 -4.72 -0.16
N GLN A 40 -1.50 -5.41 0.75
CA GLN A 40 -1.31 -5.24 2.19
C GLN A 40 0.11 -5.60 2.62
N GLN A 41 0.67 -6.69 2.11
CA GLN A 41 2.03 -7.13 2.45
C GLN A 41 3.10 -6.18 1.89
N GLN A 42 2.93 -5.69 0.66
CA GLN A 42 3.87 -4.74 0.07
C GLN A 42 3.84 -3.39 0.80
N PHE A 43 2.65 -2.94 1.20
CA PHE A 43 2.53 -1.70 1.94
C PHE A 43 3.11 -1.80 3.35
N LYS A 44 2.92 -2.95 4.02
CA LYS A 44 3.59 -3.28 5.28
C LYS A 44 5.11 -3.14 5.16
N LYS A 45 5.72 -3.74 4.13
CA LYS A 45 7.17 -3.67 3.90
C LYS A 45 7.65 -2.23 3.73
N ARG A 46 6.94 -1.42 2.93
CA ARG A 46 7.33 -0.02 2.68
C ARG A 46 7.23 0.83 3.95
N MET A 47 6.18 0.66 4.75
CA MET A 47 6.04 1.34 6.05
C MET A 47 7.11 0.92 7.07
N ALA A 48 7.43 -0.38 7.14
CA ALA A 48 8.49 -0.86 8.00
C ALA A 48 9.86 -0.29 7.58
N ALA A 49 10.14 -0.26 6.27
CA ALA A 49 11.36 0.33 5.72
C ALA A 49 11.47 1.84 5.98
N SER A 50 10.35 2.55 6.12
CA SER A 50 10.33 3.96 6.52
C SER A 50 10.44 4.18 8.04
N GLY A 51 10.68 3.13 8.82
CA GLY A 51 10.89 3.20 10.26
C GLY A 51 9.63 3.10 11.12
N LEU A 52 8.49 2.71 10.55
CA LEU A 52 7.26 2.48 11.33
C LEU A 52 7.22 1.05 11.89
N GLU A 53 6.71 0.89 13.09
CA GLU A 53 6.34 -0.42 13.62
C GLU A 53 5.03 -0.89 12.96
N THR A 54 5.07 -2.02 12.25
CA THR A 54 3.92 -2.50 11.47
C THR A 54 3.28 -3.74 12.06
N ARG A 55 1.95 -3.80 12.03
CA ARG A 55 1.18 -4.95 12.51
C ARG A 55 -0.12 -5.12 11.74
N PHE A 56 -0.60 -6.36 11.69
CA PHE A 56 -1.98 -6.67 11.32
C PHE A 56 -2.79 -6.97 12.58
N ASP A 57 -4.09 -6.72 12.55
CA ASP A 57 -5.04 -7.34 13.48
C ASP A 57 -5.57 -8.68 12.92
N GLU A 58 -6.50 -9.31 13.63
CA GLU A 58 -7.03 -10.64 13.33
C GLU A 58 -7.84 -10.70 12.02
N VAL A 59 -8.34 -9.56 11.52
CA VAL A 59 -9.14 -9.47 10.29
C VAL A 59 -8.38 -8.87 9.11
N GLY A 60 -7.11 -8.48 9.32
CA GLY A 60 -6.22 -8.04 8.26
C GLY A 60 -6.18 -6.52 8.04
N ASN A 61 -6.64 -5.71 9.01
CA ASN A 61 -6.36 -4.28 9.01
C ASN A 61 -4.85 -4.07 9.23
N LEU A 62 -4.23 -3.23 8.41
CA LEU A 62 -2.80 -2.93 8.47
C LEU A 62 -2.57 -1.60 9.19
N TYR A 63 -1.69 -1.61 10.20
CA TYR A 63 -1.29 -0.42 10.95
C TYR A 63 0.21 -0.18 10.81
N GLY A 64 0.60 1.09 10.68
CA GLY A 64 1.97 1.58 10.85
C GLY A 64 2.01 2.60 11.98
N ARG A 65 2.80 2.33 13.03
CA ARG A 65 2.92 3.14 14.24
C ARG A 65 4.27 3.84 14.29
N LEU A 66 4.24 5.14 14.59
CA LEU A 66 5.41 5.93 14.93
C LEU A 66 5.49 6.03 16.45
N ASN A 67 6.67 5.74 17.02
CA ASN A 67 6.96 5.89 18.45
C ASN A 67 7.87 7.08 18.69
#